data_AF-A0A1I7LSY0-F1
#
_entry.id   AF-A0A1I7LSY0-F1
#
_cell.length_a   1.000
_cell.length_b   1.000
_cell.length_c   1.000
_cell.angle_alpha   90.00
_cell.angle_beta   90.00
_cell.angle_gamma   90.00
#
_symmetry.space_group_name_H-M   'P 1'
#
loop_
_entity.id
_entity.type
_entity.pdbx_description
1 polymer ?
#
loop_
_entity_poly.entity_id
_entity_poly.type
_entity_poly.pdbx_seq_one_letter_code
_entity_poly.pdbx_strand_id
1 'polypeptide(L)' 'MAHSNEEGARAASVITPPEAVAALRAAVAAAGSQKRFACAHGLSQSDVSSALRGRRPPAPGILDALGISWALVRRGGQA' A
#
# COMPACT_ATOMS: atom_id res chain seq x y z
N MET A 1 17.47 -24.35 2.07
CA MET A 1 17.75 -23.65 0.80
C MET A 1 16.72 -22.53 0.66
N ALA A 2 17.03 -21.36 1.22
CA ALA A 2 16.26 -20.15 0.97
C ALA A 2 16.89 -19.49 -0.26
N HIS A 3 16.23 -19.61 -1.42
CA HIS A 3 16.69 -18.91 -2.61
C HIS A 3 16.53 -17.42 -2.36
N SER A 4 17.67 -16.74 -2.27
CA SER A 4 17.80 -15.30 -2.20
C SER A 4 16.97 -14.65 -3.30
N ASN A 5 15.89 -13.97 -2.90
CA ASN A 5 15.05 -13.18 -3.79
C ASN A 5 15.70 -11.81 -4.04
N GLU A 6 16.97 -11.80 -4.41
CA GLU A 6 17.75 -10.60 -4.71
C GLU A 6 17.59 -10.16 -6.18
N GLU A 7 16.90 -10.96 -7.00
CA GLU A 7 16.57 -10.68 -8.41
C GLU A 7 15.13 -10.11 -8.60
N GLY A 8 14.49 -9.66 -7.51
CA GLY A 8 13.09 -9.19 -7.50
C GLY A 8 12.86 -7.74 -7.94
N ALA A 9 13.92 -6.99 -8.28
CA ALA A 9 13.88 -5.53 -8.44
C ALA A 9 13.15 -5.01 -9.71
N ARG A 10 12.50 -5.88 -10.51
CA ARG A 10 11.76 -5.46 -11.73
C ARG A 10 10.43 -6.17 -11.98
N ALA A 11 9.93 -7.00 -11.07
CA ALA A 11 8.63 -7.62 -11.24
C ALA A 11 7.58 -6.86 -10.42
N ALA A 12 6.72 -6.10 -11.09
CA ALA A 12 5.53 -5.55 -10.44
C ALA A 12 4.64 -6.71 -9.95
N SER A 13 4.26 -6.69 -8.67
CA SER A 13 3.34 -7.67 -8.07
C SER A 13 1.97 -7.03 -7.85
N VAL A 14 0.91 -7.78 -8.16
CA VAL A 14 -0.48 -7.37 -7.86
C VAL A 14 -0.78 -7.74 -6.42
N ILE A 15 -1.20 -6.74 -5.64
CA ILE A 15 -1.60 -6.93 -4.24
C ILE A 15 -3.09 -6.67 -4.05
N THR A 16 -3.63 -7.26 -2.99
CA THR A 16 -5.02 -7.09 -2.55
C THR A 16 -5.18 -5.86 -1.63
N PRO A 17 -6.41 -5.35 -1.43
CA PRO A 17 -6.65 -4.25 -0.51
C PRO A 17 -6.17 -4.50 0.93
N PRO A 18 -6.34 -5.71 1.53
CA PRO A 18 -5.77 -6.01 2.85
C PRO A 18 -4.24 -5.92 2.90
N GLU A 19 -3.55 -6.35 1.84
CA GLU A 19 -2.09 -6.24 1.73
C GLU A 19 -1.65 -4.77 1.64
N ALA A 20 -2.38 -3.94 0.89
CA ALA A 20 -2.13 -2.49 0.87
C ALA A 20 -2.31 -1.85 2.26
N VAL A 21 -3.31 -2.29 3.04
CA VAL A 21 -3.50 -1.83 4.42
C VAL A 21 -2.37 -2.33 5.35
N ALA A 22 -1.87 -3.55 5.15
CA ALA A 22 -0.72 -4.06 5.90
C ALA A 22 0.55 -3.26 5.58
N ALA A 23 0.79 -2.94 4.32
CA ALA A 23 1.87 -2.05 3.90
C ALA A 23 1.76 -0.66 4.54
N LEU A 24 0.55 -0.08 4.57
CA LEU A 24 0.29 1.18 5.25
C LEU A 24 0.60 1.11 6.76
N ARG A 25 0.23 0.01 7.43
CA ARG A 25 0.56 -0.20 8.86
C ARG A 25 2.06 -0.23 9.10
N ALA A 26 2.79 -0.96 8.26
CA ALA A 26 4.25 -1.04 8.36
C ALA A 26 4.91 0.32 8.15
N ALA A 27 4.48 1.07 7.12
CA ALA A 27 5.00 2.41 6.84
C ALA A 27 4.72 3.41 7.99
N VAL A 28 3.50 3.36 8.55
CA VAL A 28 3.13 4.18 9.71
C VAL A 28 3.97 3.83 10.94
N ALA A 29 4.23 2.55 11.19
CA ALA A 29 5.09 2.10 12.28
C ALA A 29 6.54 2.57 12.08
N ALA A 30 7.08 2.47 10.86
CA ALA A 30 8.41 2.97 10.53
C ALA A 30 8.52 4.50 10.69
N ALA A 31 7.47 5.25 10.36
CA ALA A 31 7.40 6.69 10.60
C ALA A 31 7.18 7.06 12.09
N GLY A 32 6.86 6.07 12.94
CA GLY A 32 6.60 6.22 14.37
C GLY A 32 5.20 6.72 14.74
N SER A 33 4.43 7.26 13.79
CA SER A 33 3.01 7.60 14.01
C SER A 33 2.28 7.90 12.71
N GLN A 34 0.94 7.81 12.74
CA GLN A 34 0.09 8.19 11.60
C GLN A 34 0.30 9.65 11.20
N LYS A 35 0.47 10.55 12.18
CA LYS A 35 0.71 11.98 11.94
C LYS A 35 2.05 12.24 11.24
N ARG A 36 3.12 11.56 11.67
CA ARG A 36 4.45 11.70 11.04
C ARG A 36 4.46 11.16 9.62
N PHE A 37 3.86 9.99 9.39
CA PHE A 37 3.68 9.46 8.05
C PHE A 37 2.89 10.42 7.17
N ALA A 38 1.73 10.88 7.64
CA ALA A 38 0.88 11.79 6.87
C ALA A 38 1.61 13.10 6.52
N CYS A 39 2.32 13.70 7.48
CA CYS A 39 3.10 14.92 7.27
C CYS A 39 4.21 14.72 6.21
N ALA A 40 4.95 13.61 6.29
CA ALA A 40 6.05 13.31 5.37
C ALA A 40 5.59 13.20 3.89
N HIS A 41 4.33 12.84 3.67
CA HIS A 41 3.76 12.62 2.33
C HIS A 41 2.67 13.65 1.96
N GLY A 42 2.49 14.73 2.74
CA GLY A 42 1.48 15.75 2.46
C GLY A 42 0.02 15.27 2.56
N LEU A 43 -0.24 14.24 3.36
CA LEU A 43 -1.55 13.61 3.54
C LEU A 43 -2.26 14.10 4.82
N SER A 44 -3.57 13.90 4.89
CA SER A 44 -4.33 14.06 6.14
C SER A 44 -4.19 12.84 7.05
N GLN A 45 -3.94 13.07 8.34
CA GLN A 45 -3.96 11.99 9.34
C GLN A 45 -5.32 11.28 9.38
N SER A 46 -6.42 12.01 9.16
CA SER A 46 -7.78 11.44 9.15
C SER A 46 -7.98 10.44 8.02
N ASP A 47 -7.37 10.68 6.86
CA ASP A 47 -7.43 9.77 5.72
C ASP A 47 -6.61 8.49 5.99
N VAL A 48 -5.42 8.64 6.58
CA VAL A 48 -4.59 7.51 7.02
C VAL A 48 -5.34 6.67 8.06
N SER A 49 -5.95 7.30 9.07
CA SER A 49 -6.75 6.62 10.09
C SER A 49 -7.97 5.90 9.49
N SER A 50 -8.66 6.53 8.53
CA SER A 50 -9.83 5.95 7.85
C SER A 50 -9.45 4.71 7.04
N ALA A 51 -8.33 4.77 6.32
CA ALA A 51 -7.78 3.64 5.57
C ALA A 51 -7.37 2.49 6.49
N LEU A 52 -6.65 2.78 7.58
CA LEU A 52 -6.21 1.77 8.55
C LEU A 52 -7.37 1.06 9.25
N ARG A 53 -8.48 1.76 9.50
CA ARG A 53 -9.69 1.18 10.10
C ARG A 53 -10.54 0.39 9.12
N GLY A 54 -10.17 0.33 7.84
CA GLY A 54 -10.92 -0.37 6.80
C GLY A 54 -12.28 0.27 6.47
N ARG A 55 -12.54 1.50 6.92
CA ARG A 55 -13.78 2.21 6.58
C ARG A 55 -13.82 2.63 5.11
N ARG A 56 -12.63 2.83 4.52
CA ARG A 56 -12.43 3.14 3.11
C ARG A 56 -11.16 2.44 2.62
N PRO A 57 -11.08 2.04 1.33
CA PRO A 57 -9.82 1.66 0.74
C PRO A 57 -8.82 2.83 0.80
N PRO A 58 -7.50 2.56 0.83
CA PRO A 58 -6.49 3.62 0.78
C PRO A 58 -6.70 4.52 -0.44
N ALA A 59 -6.75 5.83 -0.22
CA ALA A 59 -6.87 6.82 -1.29
C ALA A 59 -5.62 6.81 -2.19
N PRO A 60 -5.70 7.31 -3.44
CA PRO A 60 -4.56 7.33 -4.36
C PRO A 60 -3.28 7.95 -3.78
N GLY A 61 -3.38 9.04 -3.02
CA GLY A 61 -2.19 9.65 -2.37
C GLY A 61 -1.55 8.77 -1.30
N ILE A 62 -2.33 7.91 -0.63
CA ILE A 62 -1.78 6.91 0.30
C ILE A 62 -1.07 5.80 -0.47
N LEU A 63 -1.63 5.35 -1.61
CA LEU A 63 -1.00 4.32 -2.44
C LEU A 63 0.31 4.83 -3.06
N ASP A 64 0.33 6.07 -3.55
CA ASP A 64 1.52 6.74 -4.08
C ASP A 64 2.63 6.85 -3.03
N ALA A 65 2.29 7.25 -1.80
CA ALA A 65 3.21 7.28 -0.67
C ALA A 65 3.84 5.90 -0.33
N LEU A 66 3.19 4.82 -0.74
CA LEU A 66 3.66 3.43 -0.57
C LEU A 66 4.34 2.88 -1.82
N GLY A 67 4.46 3.67 -2.90
CA GLY A 67 4.96 3.19 -4.20
C GLY A 67 4.02 2.20 -4.91
N ILE A 68 2.73 2.22 -4.57
CA ILE A 68 1.71 1.32 -5.12
C ILE A 68 0.91 2.07 -6.17
N SER A 69 0.74 1.46 -7.34
CA SER A 69 -0.13 1.95 -8.41
C SER A 69 -1.36 1.08 -8.60
N TRP A 70 -2.43 1.65 -9.14
CA TRP A 70 -3.62 0.90 -9.52
C TRP A 70 -3.34 -0.02 -10.71
N ALA A 71 -3.85 -1.24 -10.64
CA ALA A 71 -3.80 -2.20 -11.74
C ALA A 71 -5.21 -2.72 -12.05
N LEU A 72 -5.58 -2.75 -13.33
CA LEU A 72 -6.81 -3.40 -13.79
C LEU A 72 -6.54 -4.89 -14.00
N VAL A 73 -7.24 -5.73 -13.24
CA VAL A 73 -7.08 -7.18 -13.31
C VAL A 73 -8.29 -7.78 -14.03
N ARG A 74 -8.08 -8.34 -15.22
CA ARG A 74 -9.11 -9.12 -15.91
C ARG A 74 -9.15 -10.53 -15.29
N ARG A 75 -10.24 -10.87 -14.62
CA ARG A 75 -10.51 -12.28 -14.26
C ARG A 75 -11.01 -13.03 -15.49
N GLY A 76 -10.35 -14.13 -15.84
CA GLY A 76 -10.75 -15.17 -16.80
C GLY A 76 -11.60 -14.73 -17.99
N GLY A 77 -10.99 -14.58 -19.17
CA GLY A 77 -11.74 -14.56 -20.42
C GLY A 77 -12.15 -15.98 -20.80
N GLN A 78 -13.45 -16.27 -20.73
CA GLN A 78 -14.05 -17.23 -21.65
C GLN A 78 -14.18 -16.47 -22.98
N ALA A 79 -13.41 -16.90 -23.98
CA ALA A 79 -13.69 -16.56 -25.38
C ALA A 79 -14.81 -17.49 -25.87
#